data_AF-A0A420C2K7-F1
#
_entry.id   AF-A0A420C2K7-F1
#
_cell.length_a   1.000
_cell.length_b   1.000
_cell.length_c   1.000
_cell.angle_alpha   90.00
_cell.angle_beta   90.00
_cell.angle_gamma   90.00
#
_symmetry.space_group_name_H-M   'P 1'
#
loop_
_entity.id
_entity.type
_entity.pdbx_description
1 polymer ?
#
loop_
_entity_poly.entity_id
_entity_poly.type
_entity_poly.pdbx_seq_one_letter_code
_entity_poly.pdbx_strand_id
1 'polypeptide(L)' 'MTAFLITVLIIGALFNVVTWPTFLRRVARDPRATDEHGRRTRFFTVHLVLVVIALVLALLFVVGAVLIGAGAH' A
#
# COMPACT_ATOMS: atom_id res chain seq x y z
N MET A 1 21.85 -8.68 12.08
CA MET A 1 20.59 -9.07 11.39
C MET A 1 19.46 -8.07 11.65
N THR A 2 19.27 -7.61 12.89
CA THR A 2 18.18 -6.69 13.29
C THR A 2 18.11 -5.40 12.47
N ALA A 3 19.24 -4.71 12.30
CA ALA A 3 19.29 -3.47 11.50
C ALA A 3 18.82 -3.70 10.05
N PHE A 4 19.27 -4.80 9.43
CA PHE A 4 18.85 -5.17 8.08
C PHE A 4 17.33 -5.39 7.99
N LEU A 5 16.74 -6.12 8.94
CA LEU A 5 15.29 -6.35 8.96
C LEU A 5 14.50 -5.04 9.10
N ILE A 6 14.93 -4.16 10.00
CA ILE A 6 14.32 -2.83 10.17
C ILE A 6 14.39 -2.04 8.86
N THR A 7 15.56 -2.00 8.22
CA THR A 7 15.74 -1.30 6.94
C THR A 7 14.81 -1.84 5.86
N VAL A 8 14.70 -3.17 5.71
CA VAL A 8 13.81 -3.80 4.73
C VAL A 8 12.33 -3.45 5.00
N LEU A 9 11.89 -3.50 6.26
CA LEU A 9 10.52 -3.15 6.63
C LEU A 9 10.19 -1.68 6.30
N ILE A 10 11.09 -0.76 6.64
CA ILE A 10 10.88 0.66 6.37
C ILE A 10 10.88 0.95 4.86
N ILE A 11 11.79 0.36 4.10
CA ILE A 11 11.80 0.49 2.63
C ILE A 11 10.51 -0.08 2.04
N GLY A 12 10.07 -1.25 2.51
CA GLY A 12 8.81 -1.85 2.10
C GLY A 12 7.60 -0.96 2.40
N ALA A 13 7.56 -0.34 3.58
CA ALA A 13 6.50 0.61 3.94
C ALA A 13 6.50 1.82 3.00
N LEU A 14 7.67 2.41 2.78
CA LEU A 14 7.84 3.57 1.90
C LEU A 14 7.40 3.26 0.47
N PHE A 15 7.83 2.12 -0.07
CA PHE A 15 7.42 1.67 -1.40
C PHE A 15 5.90 1.59 -1.52
N ASN A 16 5.23 1.01 -0.52
CA ASN A 16 3.77 0.87 -0.56
C ASN A 16 3.06 2.24 -0.51
N VAL A 17 3.51 3.14 0.39
CA VAL A 17 2.89 4.47 0.55
C VAL A 17 3.12 5.37 -0.67
N VAL A 18 4.27 5.28 -1.34
CA VAL A 18 4.58 6.13 -2.49
C VAL A 18 3.96 5.60 -3.79
N THR A 19 4.02 4.29 -4.01
CA THR A 19 3.64 3.68 -5.30
C THR A 19 2.13 3.53 -5.43
N TRP A 20 1.46 2.95 -4.43
CA TRP A 20 0.08 2.49 -4.58
C TRP A 20 -0.96 3.62 -4.69
N PRO A 21 -0.86 4.75 -3.97
CA PRO A 21 -1.78 5.87 -4.18
C PRO A 21 -1.67 6.46 -5.58
N THR A 22 -0.44 6.56 -6.12
CA THR A 22 -0.20 7.04 -7.49
C THR A 22 -0.78 6.07 -8.52
N PHE A 23 -0.60 4.77 -8.29
CA PHE A 23 -1.21 3.73 -9.11
C PHE A 23 -2.74 3.80 -9.10
N LEU A 24 -3.37 3.95 -7.93
CA LEU A 24 -4.82 4.07 -7.83
C LEU A 24 -5.36 5.30 -8.58
N ARG A 25 -4.65 6.44 -8.52
CA ARG A 25 -4.99 7.63 -9.32
C ARG A 25 -4.93 7.37 -10.82
N ARG A 26 -4.04 6.49 -11.29
CA ARG A 26 -3.98 6.08 -12.70
C ARG A 26 -5.14 5.17 -13.05
N VAL A 27 -5.41 4.15 -12.22
CA VAL A 27 -6.57 3.25 -12.38
C VAL A 27 -7.87 4.04 -12.41
N ALA A 28 -8.03 5.04 -11.54
CA ALA A 28 -9.22 5.87 -11.46
C ALA A 28 -9.55 6.63 -12.76
N ARG A 29 -8.55 6.84 -13.64
CA ARG A 29 -8.66 7.51 -14.95
C ARG A 29 -8.77 6.52 -16.12
N ASP A 30 -8.62 5.22 -15.87
CA ASP A 30 -8.81 4.19 -16.90
C ASP A 30 -10.29 4.16 -17.33
N PRO A 31 -10.62 4.13 -18.63
CA PRO A 31 -12.01 4.05 -19.10
C PRO A 31 -12.80 2.89 -18.49
N ARG A 32 -12.14 1.78 -18.14
CA ARG A 32 -12.79 0.61 -17.51
C ARG A 32 -13.17 0.83 -16.05
N ALA A 33 -12.66 1.88 -15.40
CA ALA A 33 -12.90 2.15 -13.99
C ALA A 33 -14.30 2.72 -13.70
N THR A 34 -14.97 3.23 -14.73
CA THR A 34 -16.27 3.87 -14.64
C THR A 34 -17.20 3.31 -15.72
N ASP A 35 -18.45 3.04 -15.38
CA ASP A 35 -19.48 2.61 -16.34
C ASP A 35 -20.09 3.81 -17.10
N GLU A 36 -20.96 3.52 -18.06
CA GLU A 36 -21.67 4.52 -18.88
C GLU A 36 -22.54 5.49 -18.05
N HIS A 37 -22.88 5.11 -16.81
CA HIS A 37 -23.69 5.92 -15.89
C HIS A 37 -22.82 6.67 -14.86
N GLY A 38 -21.49 6.66 -15.02
CA GLY A 38 -20.57 7.35 -14.12
C GLY A 38 -20.25 6.58 -12.82
N ARG A 39 -20.65 5.32 -12.68
CA ARG A 39 -20.45 4.52 -11.45
C ARG A 39 -19.15 3.72 -11.51
N ARG A 40 -18.53 3.50 -10.35
CA ARG A 40 -17.31 2.67 -10.24
C ARG A 40 -17.62 1.21 -10.57
N THR A 41 -16.80 0.62 -11.43
CA THR A 41 -16.93 -0.77 -11.84
C THR A 41 -16.23 -1.72 -10.86
N ARG A 42 -16.43 -3.04 -11.05
CA ARG A 42 -15.63 -4.07 -10.35
C ARG A 42 -14.13 -3.91 -10.62
N PHE A 43 -13.75 -3.47 -11.83
CA PHE A 43 -12.35 -3.22 -12.15
C PHE A 43 -11.74 -2.19 -11.20
N PHE A 44 -12.41 -1.06 -10.97
CA PHE A 44 -11.94 -0.07 -9.99
C PHE A 44 -11.93 -0.65 -8.56
N THR A 45 -13.00 -1.35 -8.19
CA THR A 45 -13.17 -1.88 -6.82
C THR A 45 -12.05 -2.85 -6.43
N VAL A 46 -11.68 -3.79 -7.31
CA VAL A 46 -10.59 -4.74 -7.05
C VAL A 46 -9.27 -4.00 -6.81
N HIS A 47 -8.94 -3.03 -7.67
CA HIS A 47 -7.70 -2.27 -7.53
C HIS A 47 -7.70 -1.38 -6.28
N LEU A 48 -8.86 -0.82 -5.89
CA LEU A 48 -9.00 -0.11 -4.63
C LEU A 48 -8.70 -1.04 -3.44
N VAL A 49 -9.28 -2.24 -3.41
CA VAL A 49 -9.05 -3.22 -2.35
C VAL A 49 -7.57 -3.61 -2.28
N LEU A 50 -6.93 -3.88 -3.42
CA LEU A 50 -5.49 -4.19 -3.49
C LEU A 50 -4.64 -3.06 -2.89
N VAL A 51 -4.96 -1.81 -3.22
CA VAL A 51 -4.25 -0.63 -2.70
C VAL A 51 -4.49 -0.46 -1.19
N VAL A 52 -5.72 -0.66 -0.71
CA VAL A 52 -6.03 -0.61 0.73
C VAL A 52 -5.22 -1.65 1.49
N ILE A 53 -5.19 -2.90 1.02
CA ILE A 53 -4.39 -3.97 1.63
C ILE A 53 -2.91 -3.58 1.65
N ALA A 54 -2.39 -3.04 0.55
CA ALA A 54 -1.01 -2.60 0.47
C ALA A 54 -0.66 -1.49 1.49
N LEU A 55 -1.57 -0.55 1.73
CA LEU A 55 -1.39 0.50 2.74
C LEU A 55 -1.50 -0.05 4.17
N VAL A 56 -2.37 -1.03 4.41
CA VAL A 56 -2.41 -1.76 5.70
C VAL A 56 -1.11 -2.50 5.94
N LEU A 57 -0.55 -3.18 4.93
CA LEU A 57 0.75 -3.82 5.03
C LEU A 57 1.87 -2.81 5.31
N ALA A 58 1.83 -1.63 4.68
CA ALA A 58 2.79 -0.56 4.98
C ALA A 58 2.75 -0.15 6.46
N LEU A 59 1.56 0.01 7.02
CA LEU A 59 1.39 0.30 8.45
C LEU A 59 1.96 -0.83 9.32
N LEU A 60 1.66 -2.09 8.99
CA LEU A 60 2.18 -3.26 9.73
C LEU A 60 3.70 -3.34 9.66
N PHE A 61 4.33 -2.98 8.53
CA PHE A 61 5.79 -2.94 8.42
C PHE A 61 6.41 -1.88 9.32
N VAL A 62 5.81 -0.69 9.42
CA VAL A 62 6.26 0.35 10.36
C VAL A 62 6.11 -0.12 11.80
N VAL A 63 4.95 -0.69 12.16
CA VAL A 63 4.72 -1.24 13.50
C VAL A 63 5.75 -2.32 13.82
N GLY A 64 6.00 -3.25 12.90
CA GLY A 64 7.01 -4.29 13.06
C GLY A 64 8.41 -3.71 13.27
N ALA A 65 8.82 -2.71 12.48
CA ALA A 65 10.10 -2.04 12.63
C ALA A 65 10.26 -1.36 14.00
N VAL A 66 9.21 -0.70 14.49
CA VAL A 66 9.20 -0.05 15.81
C VAL A 66 9.28 -1.07 16.94
N LEU A 67 8.48 -2.15 16.88
CA LEU A 67 8.50 -3.20 17.90
C LEU A 67 9.87 -3.89 17.97
N ILE A 68 10.47 -4.20 16.83
CA ILE A 68 11.81 -4.79 16.76
C ILE A 68 12.85 -3.80 17.31
N GLY A 69 12.78 -2.53 16.93
CA GLY A 69 13.69 -1.50 17.41
C GLY A 69 13.61 -1.25 18.92
N ALA A 70 12.39 -1.23 19.48
CA ALA A 70 12.14 -1.07 20.91
C ALA A 70 12.48 -2.31 21.74
N GLY A 71 12.53 -3.49 21.13
CA GLY A 71 12.95 -4.74 21.78
C GLY A 71 14.45 -5.06 21.62
N ALA A 72 15.21 -4.26 20.88
CA ALA A 72 16.61 -4.54 20.55
C ALA A 72 17.64 -4.06 21.60
N HIS A 73 17.20 -3.88 22.86
CA HIS A 73 18.04 -3.47 23.99
C HIS A 73 18.72 -4.65 24.66
#